data_AF-A0AAN9YEU7-F1
#
_entry.id   AF-A0AAN9YEU7-F1
#
_cell.length_a   1.000
_cell.length_b   1.000
_cell.length_c   1.000
_cell.angle_alpha   90.00
_cell.angle_beta   90.00
_cell.angle_gamma   90.00
#
_symmetry.space_group_name_H-M   'P 1'
#
loop_
_entity.id
_entity.type
_entity.pdbx_description
1 polymer ?
#
loop_
_entity_poly.entity_id
_entity_poly.type
_entity_poly.pdbx_seq_one_letter_code
_entity_poly.pdbx_strand_id
1 'polypeptide(L)'
;MGIYLKLHLERGINGKVRPFVRIGHSILGKMMPVFAWVQMVFGGITALGLCQGDHVGGCLAHFIMGSSFIAYGIILTIMLLVGQLWIRRTGRSQEFFDSVVIAAWGCVNTFTEHRWGTSWAQNDWQHTTMGIIWWCAGLAGIWFSKDRDGRPQRNFIPGFVLLMTGWAMSAHTQEHPISAQSHTVFGYTLMGVGITRIIEISFVLRDRVGLSEDGRAISSFQYIPIFLLYASGFLFMGSNEEQMDLVSESGMDHVAYILILYSLAFMAFLFVSMLVSVYDNAMAPGSPDKELPEGRLGPRLNGGVPVRDAQEFELEGLMSDDDDDDTPGNKGPASLDTPNGEEKAGNGNAR
;
A
#
# COMPACT_ATOMS: atom_id res chain seq x y z
N MET A 1 26.25 -0.76 23.37
CA MET A 1 26.73 0.13 22.29
C MET A 1 26.30 1.58 22.45
N GLY A 2 24.99 1.90 22.38
CA GLY A 2 24.50 3.29 22.52
C GLY A 2 24.92 4.00 23.82
N ILE A 3 24.87 3.31 24.96
CA ILE A 3 25.34 3.83 26.27
C ILE A 3 26.81 4.27 26.19
N TYR A 4 27.70 3.45 25.62
CA TYR A 4 29.12 3.79 25.46
C TYR A 4 29.34 5.05 24.61
N LEU A 5 28.54 5.25 23.55
CA LEU A 5 28.61 6.45 22.71
C LEU A 5 28.07 7.70 23.43
N LYS A 6 27.03 7.55 24.26
CA LYS A 6 26.42 8.60 25.08
C LYS A 6 27.31 9.06 26.25
N LEU A 7 28.25 8.21 26.69
CA LEU A 7 29.18 8.53 27.79
C LEU A 7 30.38 9.42 27.37
N HIS A 8 30.48 9.83 26.10
CA HIS A 8 31.52 10.75 25.60
C HIS A 8 32.97 10.39 26.01
N LEU A 9 33.28 9.09 26.06
CA LEU A 9 34.61 8.58 26.39
C LEU A 9 35.59 8.78 25.21
N GLU A 10 36.10 10.01 25.07
CA GLU A 10 36.87 10.44 23.90
C GLU A 10 38.40 10.36 24.08
N ARG A 11 38.89 10.08 25.29
CA ARG A 11 40.34 10.04 25.60
C ARG A 11 40.91 8.61 25.58
N GLY A 12 42.21 8.50 25.29
CA GLY A 12 42.98 7.25 25.38
C GLY A 12 42.51 6.18 24.39
N ILE A 13 42.45 4.92 24.86
CA ILE A 13 42.02 3.76 24.06
C ILE A 13 40.59 3.95 23.54
N ASN A 14 39.70 4.53 24.36
CA ASN A 14 38.30 4.75 23.99
C ASN A 14 38.15 5.68 22.78
N GLY A 15 39.02 6.69 22.65
CA GLY A 15 39.07 7.57 21.49
C GLY A 15 39.41 6.86 20.18
N LYS A 16 40.27 5.83 20.22
CA LYS A 16 40.60 4.98 19.05
C LYS A 16 39.48 3.98 18.72
N VAL A 17 38.75 3.50 19.72
CA VAL A 17 37.66 2.51 19.57
C VAL A 17 36.34 3.16 19.14
N ARG A 18 36.07 4.41 19.56
CA ARG A 18 34.81 5.11 19.33
C ARG A 18 34.36 5.21 17.86
N PRO A 19 35.22 5.43 16.85
CA PRO A 19 34.80 5.44 15.44
C PRO A 19 34.17 4.12 15.00
N PHE A 20 34.80 2.98 15.33
CA PHE A 20 34.26 1.65 15.03
C PHE A 20 32.94 1.40 15.75
N VAL A 21 32.83 1.81 17.02
CA VAL A 21 31.58 1.68 17.78
C VAL A 21 30.47 2.58 17.23
N ARG A 22 30.80 3.77 16.67
CA ARG A 22 29.84 4.64 15.98
C ARG A 22 29.33 4.01 14.68
N ILE A 23 30.23 3.42 13.89
CA ILE A 23 29.87 2.73 12.64
C ILE A 23 28.96 1.54 12.95
N GLY A 24 29.36 0.65 13.85
CA GLY A 24 28.56 -0.52 14.23
C GLY A 24 27.22 -0.16 14.84
N HIS A 25 27.13 0.92 15.64
CA HIS A 25 25.85 1.40 16.17
C HIS A 25 24.93 1.95 15.07
N SER A 26 25.48 2.64 14.07
CA SER A 26 24.70 3.15 12.93
C SER A 26 24.20 2.01 12.04
N ILE A 27 25.02 0.97 11.81
CA ILE A 27 24.61 -0.23 11.07
C ILE A 27 23.50 -0.94 11.84
N LEU A 28 23.73 -1.28 13.12
CA LEU A 28 22.75 -1.98 13.95
C LEU A 28 21.41 -1.23 14.00
N GLY A 29 21.44 0.09 14.26
CA GLY A 29 20.24 0.92 14.29
C GLY A 29 19.44 0.94 12.99
N LYS A 30 20.12 0.93 11.83
CA LYS A 30 19.48 0.84 10.50
C LYS A 30 18.94 -0.56 10.19
N MET A 31 19.52 -1.61 10.77
CA MET A 31 19.06 -2.98 10.60
C MET A 31 17.91 -3.36 11.57
N MET A 32 17.70 -2.62 12.67
CA MET A 32 16.65 -2.94 13.64
C MET A 32 15.24 -3.10 13.03
N PRO A 33 14.76 -2.27 12.07
CA PRO A 33 13.46 -2.47 11.45
C PRO A 33 13.35 -3.80 10.70
N VAL A 34 14.44 -4.23 10.04
CA VAL A 34 14.50 -5.52 9.33
C VAL A 34 14.46 -6.68 10.32
N PHE A 35 15.24 -6.62 11.40
CA PHE A 35 15.20 -7.65 12.44
C PHE A 35 13.85 -7.71 13.16
N ALA A 36 13.22 -6.57 13.42
CA ALA A 36 11.87 -6.52 14.02
C ALA A 36 10.83 -7.14 13.08
N TRP A 37 10.87 -6.82 11.77
CA TRP A 37 9.99 -7.43 10.78
C TRP A 37 10.15 -8.95 10.71
N VAL A 38 11.40 -9.41 10.55
CA VAL A 38 11.74 -10.84 10.51
C VAL A 38 11.29 -11.57 11.78
N GLN A 39 11.46 -10.97 12.96
CA GLN A 39 11.00 -11.53 14.23
C GLN A 39 9.46 -11.61 14.32
N MET A 40 8.73 -10.62 13.81
CA MET A 40 7.26 -10.66 13.77
C MET A 40 6.74 -11.75 12.82
N VAL A 41 7.34 -11.87 11.63
CA VAL A 41 6.99 -12.91 10.65
C VAL A 41 7.26 -14.31 11.20
N PHE A 42 8.47 -14.58 11.71
CA PHE A 42 8.75 -15.88 12.34
C PHE A 42 7.90 -16.14 13.59
N GLY A 43 7.54 -15.10 14.34
CA GLY A 43 6.60 -15.20 15.46
C GLY A 43 5.23 -15.71 15.01
N GLY A 44 4.67 -15.14 13.92
CA GLY A 44 3.41 -15.58 13.33
C GLY A 44 3.47 -17.02 12.80
N ILE A 45 4.50 -17.35 12.01
CA ILE A 45 4.73 -18.71 11.49
C ILE A 45 4.80 -19.73 12.63
N THR A 46 5.59 -19.44 13.68
CA THR A 46 5.77 -20.35 14.83
C THR A 46 4.49 -20.48 15.66
N ALA A 47 3.72 -19.40 15.83
CA ALA A 47 2.48 -19.40 16.62
C ALA A 47 1.33 -20.16 15.93
N LEU A 48 1.28 -20.13 14.61
CA LEU A 48 0.28 -20.82 13.79
C LEU A 48 0.73 -22.22 13.32
N GLY A 49 2.01 -22.57 13.51
CA GLY A 49 2.55 -23.88 13.13
C GLY A 49 2.82 -24.06 11.63
N LEU A 50 2.78 -22.98 10.85
CA LEU A 50 2.91 -22.97 9.39
C LEU A 50 4.32 -23.35 8.90
N CYS A 51 4.46 -23.57 7.60
CA CYS A 51 5.70 -23.70 6.86
C CYS A 51 6.51 -24.94 7.25
N GLN A 52 5.85 -26.09 7.38
CA GLN A 52 6.48 -27.36 7.75
C GLN A 52 6.47 -28.39 6.61
N GLY A 53 7.43 -29.32 6.64
CA GLY A 53 7.51 -30.40 5.65
C GLY A 53 7.62 -29.87 4.21
N ASP A 54 6.73 -30.36 3.34
CA ASP A 54 6.74 -30.04 1.92
C ASP A 54 6.18 -28.63 1.60
N HIS A 55 5.40 -28.02 2.50
CA HIS A 55 4.82 -26.67 2.33
C HIS A 55 5.84 -25.54 2.48
N VAL A 56 7.06 -25.83 2.96
CA VAL A 56 8.14 -24.85 3.16
C VAL A 56 8.39 -23.98 1.92
N GLY A 57 8.38 -24.58 0.72
CA GLY A 57 8.64 -23.86 -0.53
C GLY A 57 7.57 -22.82 -0.87
N GLY A 58 6.30 -23.21 -0.78
CA GLY A 58 5.15 -22.32 -1.01
C GLY A 58 5.11 -21.17 -0.01
N CYS A 59 5.29 -21.47 1.28
CA CYS A 59 5.40 -20.47 2.33
C CYS A 59 6.56 -19.49 2.08
N LEU A 60 7.76 -19.97 1.72
CA LEU A 60 8.92 -19.11 1.46
C LEU A 60 8.63 -18.06 0.38
N ALA A 61 7.96 -18.46 -0.70
CA ALA A 61 7.57 -17.56 -1.78
C ALA A 61 6.58 -16.48 -1.30
N HIS A 62 5.50 -16.86 -0.63
CA HIS A 62 4.47 -15.94 -0.12
C HIS A 62 5.06 -14.93 0.90
N PHE A 63 5.80 -15.43 1.89
CA PHE A 63 6.35 -14.59 2.95
C PHE A 63 7.49 -13.67 2.46
N ILE A 64 8.38 -14.12 1.56
CA ILE A 64 9.43 -13.25 1.01
C ILE A 64 8.85 -12.21 0.05
N MET A 65 8.06 -12.62 -0.96
CA MET A 65 7.57 -11.67 -1.96
C MET A 65 6.58 -10.68 -1.34
N GLY A 66 5.68 -11.12 -0.46
CA GLY A 66 4.77 -10.23 0.25
C GLY A 66 5.50 -9.25 1.18
N SER A 67 6.51 -9.71 1.92
CA SER A 67 7.41 -8.83 2.68
C SER A 67 8.15 -7.82 1.79
N SER A 68 8.50 -8.20 0.55
CA SER A 68 9.20 -7.31 -0.40
C SER A 68 8.29 -6.17 -0.88
N PHE A 69 7.00 -6.42 -1.11
CA PHE A 69 6.03 -5.37 -1.43
C PHE A 69 5.84 -4.40 -0.25
N ILE A 70 5.75 -4.91 0.98
CA ILE A 70 5.70 -4.07 2.19
C ILE A 70 6.99 -3.24 2.33
N ALA A 71 8.16 -3.85 2.14
CA ALA A 71 9.44 -3.16 2.19
C ALA A 71 9.55 -2.06 1.10
N TYR A 72 9.05 -2.32 -0.10
CA TYR A 72 8.99 -1.31 -1.16
C TYR A 72 8.01 -0.18 -0.81
N GLY A 73 6.83 -0.50 -0.25
CA GLY A 73 5.91 0.48 0.33
C GLY A 73 6.58 1.38 1.37
N ILE A 74 7.34 0.79 2.32
CA ILE A 74 8.13 1.52 3.33
C ILE A 74 9.17 2.44 2.68
N ILE A 75 9.91 1.94 1.68
CA ILE A 75 10.90 2.75 0.95
C ILE A 75 10.20 3.94 0.26
N LEU A 76 9.05 3.73 -0.38
CA LEU A 76 8.29 4.83 -0.98
C LEU A 76 7.73 5.80 0.06
N THR A 77 7.27 5.34 1.23
CA THR A 77 6.88 6.21 2.36
C THR A 77 8.05 7.12 2.76
N ILE A 78 9.25 6.56 2.92
CA ILE A 78 10.47 7.32 3.25
C ILE A 78 10.83 8.30 2.13
N MET A 79 10.76 7.87 0.86
CA MET A 79 11.08 8.72 -0.29
C MET A 79 10.09 9.86 -0.48
N LEU A 80 8.80 9.65 -0.16
CA LEU A 80 7.78 10.68 -0.21
C LEU A 80 7.93 11.71 0.92
N LEU A 81 8.10 11.25 2.15
CA LEU A 81 8.10 12.13 3.34
C LEU A 81 9.43 12.87 3.56
N VAL A 82 10.58 12.21 3.33
CA VAL A 82 11.90 12.78 3.68
C VAL A 82 13.00 12.57 2.62
N GLY A 83 12.80 11.66 1.65
CA GLY A 83 13.84 11.30 0.67
C GLY A 83 13.94 12.19 -0.57
N GLN A 84 12.98 13.09 -0.81
CA GLN A 84 12.95 13.97 -1.99
C GLN A 84 14.25 14.74 -2.24
N LEU A 85 14.80 15.38 -1.19
CA LEU A 85 16.06 16.12 -1.27
C LEU A 85 17.28 15.21 -1.47
N TRP A 86 17.22 13.95 -1.01
CA TRP A 86 18.26 12.97 -1.26
C TRP A 86 18.26 12.54 -2.74
N ILE A 87 17.10 12.20 -3.32
CA ILE A 87 16.96 11.84 -4.74
C ILE A 87 17.55 12.92 -5.65
N ARG A 88 17.24 14.20 -5.41
CA ARG A 88 17.79 15.30 -6.22
C ARG A 88 19.32 15.35 -6.20
N ARG A 89 19.94 15.06 -5.04
CA ARG A 89 21.40 15.04 -4.87
C ARG A 89 22.07 13.83 -5.55
N THR A 90 21.35 12.73 -5.80
CA THR A 90 21.94 11.57 -6.50
C THR A 90 22.09 11.78 -8.00
N GLY A 91 21.42 12.78 -8.59
CA GLY A 91 21.39 12.94 -10.05
C GLY A 91 20.78 11.73 -10.75
N ARG A 92 19.73 11.14 -10.17
CA ARG A 92 18.96 9.99 -10.70
C ARG A 92 17.48 10.19 -10.38
N SER A 93 16.59 9.67 -11.22
CA SER A 93 15.16 9.58 -10.91
C SER A 93 14.90 8.46 -9.90
N GLN A 94 13.72 8.45 -9.28
CA GLN A 94 13.33 7.35 -8.39
C GLN A 94 13.29 6.03 -9.18
N GLU A 95 12.71 6.10 -10.38
CA GLU A 95 12.49 4.96 -11.26
C GLU A 95 13.78 4.37 -11.81
N PHE A 96 14.91 5.09 -11.77
CA PHE A 96 16.21 4.50 -12.01
C PHE A 96 16.52 3.42 -10.97
N PHE A 97 16.31 3.71 -9.69
CA PHE A 97 16.56 2.76 -8.59
C PHE A 97 15.54 1.62 -8.63
N ASP A 98 14.25 1.94 -8.81
CA ASP A 98 13.18 0.94 -8.91
C ASP A 98 13.46 -0.02 -10.10
N SER A 99 13.87 0.51 -11.26
CA SER A 99 14.22 -0.28 -12.43
C SER A 99 15.49 -1.13 -12.25
N VAL A 100 16.48 -0.67 -11.46
CA VAL A 100 17.66 -1.49 -11.11
C VAL A 100 17.27 -2.68 -10.23
N VAL A 101 16.38 -2.50 -9.26
CA VAL A 101 15.88 -3.58 -8.41
C VAL A 101 15.06 -4.57 -9.24
N ILE A 102 14.14 -4.08 -10.07
CA ILE A 102 13.35 -4.90 -11.01
C ILE A 102 14.25 -5.67 -11.99
N ALA A 103 15.30 -5.04 -12.52
CA ALA A 103 16.27 -5.68 -13.40
C ALA A 103 17.04 -6.81 -12.71
N ALA A 104 17.56 -6.54 -11.51
CA ALA A 104 18.33 -7.52 -10.75
C ALA A 104 17.45 -8.71 -10.29
N TRP A 105 16.27 -8.42 -9.73
CA TRP A 105 15.34 -9.44 -9.24
C TRP A 105 14.82 -10.31 -10.39
N GLY A 106 14.34 -9.71 -11.48
CA GLY A 106 13.86 -10.46 -12.65
C GLY A 106 14.93 -11.37 -13.25
N CYS A 107 16.19 -10.93 -13.26
CA CYS A 107 17.31 -11.70 -13.76
C CYS A 107 17.57 -12.93 -12.86
N VAL A 108 17.65 -12.73 -11.54
CA VAL A 108 17.79 -13.84 -10.58
C VAL A 108 16.62 -14.82 -10.72
N ASN A 109 15.37 -14.33 -10.71
CA ASN A 109 14.17 -15.15 -10.82
C ASN A 109 14.17 -16.00 -12.10
N THR A 110 14.51 -15.40 -13.25
CA THR A 110 14.59 -16.10 -14.55
C THR A 110 15.53 -17.31 -14.53
N PHE A 111 16.65 -17.22 -13.81
CA PHE A 111 17.69 -18.25 -13.82
C PHE A 111 17.66 -19.18 -12.61
N THR A 112 16.89 -18.87 -11.56
CA THR A 112 16.81 -19.68 -10.32
C THR A 112 15.52 -20.45 -10.15
N GLU A 113 14.42 -20.04 -10.79
CA GLU A 113 13.10 -20.67 -10.62
C GLU A 113 13.06 -22.10 -11.18
N HIS A 114 13.33 -22.26 -12.48
CA HIS A 114 13.39 -23.58 -13.10
C HIS A 114 14.74 -24.27 -12.82
N ARG A 115 14.69 -25.54 -12.38
CA ARG A 115 15.88 -26.38 -12.20
C ARG A 115 16.40 -26.88 -13.54
N TRP A 116 17.21 -26.05 -14.20
CA TRP A 116 17.85 -26.34 -15.50
C TRP A 116 18.38 -27.78 -15.58
N GLY A 117 17.74 -28.59 -16.44
CA GLY A 117 18.03 -30.01 -16.61
C GLY A 117 16.89 -30.95 -16.20
N THR A 118 15.83 -30.46 -15.54
CA THR A 118 14.60 -31.22 -15.30
C THR A 118 13.51 -30.90 -16.33
N SER A 119 12.42 -31.67 -16.34
CA SER A 119 11.21 -31.33 -17.09
C SER A 119 10.56 -30.06 -16.54
N TRP A 120 9.95 -29.26 -17.42
CA TRP A 120 9.20 -28.07 -17.04
C TRP A 120 7.83 -28.44 -16.44
N ALA A 121 7.51 -27.91 -15.26
CA ALA A 121 6.15 -27.93 -14.73
C ALA A 121 5.33 -26.74 -15.29
N GLN A 122 4.00 -26.72 -15.06
CA GLN A 122 3.17 -25.59 -15.51
C GLN A 122 3.52 -24.28 -14.79
N ASN A 123 3.84 -24.36 -13.50
CA ASN A 123 4.18 -23.18 -12.67
C ASN A 123 5.52 -22.55 -13.13
N ASP A 124 6.51 -23.37 -13.50
CA ASP A 124 7.81 -22.93 -14.03
C ASP A 124 7.65 -21.92 -15.19
N TRP A 125 6.69 -22.15 -16.10
CA TRP A 125 6.44 -21.28 -17.23
C TRP A 125 5.97 -19.89 -16.79
N GLN A 126 5.00 -19.82 -15.89
CA GLN A 126 4.46 -18.53 -15.42
C GLN A 126 5.52 -17.75 -14.64
N HIS A 127 6.20 -18.39 -13.68
CA HIS A 127 7.17 -17.72 -12.82
C HIS A 127 8.45 -17.33 -13.57
N THR A 128 8.96 -18.19 -14.46
CA THR A 128 10.15 -17.86 -15.27
C THR A 128 9.86 -16.74 -16.26
N THR A 129 8.71 -16.75 -16.93
CA THR A 129 8.34 -15.66 -17.87
C THR A 129 8.04 -14.35 -17.15
N MET A 130 7.50 -14.39 -15.92
CA MET A 130 7.39 -13.22 -15.04
C MET A 130 8.77 -12.63 -14.74
N GLY A 131 9.77 -13.47 -14.44
CA GLY A 131 11.17 -13.05 -14.31
C GLY A 131 11.71 -12.36 -15.58
N ILE A 132 11.43 -12.94 -16.76
CA ILE A 132 11.91 -12.42 -18.05
C ILE A 132 11.35 -11.02 -18.33
N ILE A 133 10.04 -10.81 -18.17
CA ILE A 133 9.45 -9.48 -18.41
C ILE A 133 9.97 -8.46 -17.40
N TRP A 134 10.19 -8.85 -16.13
CA TRP A 134 10.80 -7.99 -15.13
C TRP A 134 12.18 -7.50 -15.57
N TRP A 135 13.13 -8.37 -15.93
CA TRP A 135 14.48 -7.87 -16.24
C TRP A 135 14.58 -7.12 -17.57
N CYS A 136 13.84 -7.55 -18.59
CA CYS A 136 13.75 -6.82 -19.86
C CYS A 136 13.18 -5.41 -19.65
N ALA A 137 12.08 -5.29 -18.90
CA ALA A 137 11.49 -3.99 -18.59
C ALA A 137 12.36 -3.16 -17.65
N GLY A 138 13.04 -3.76 -16.67
CA GLY A 138 13.99 -3.08 -15.80
C GLY A 138 15.16 -2.46 -16.57
N LEU A 139 15.72 -3.16 -17.56
CA LEU A 139 16.74 -2.58 -18.45
C LEU A 139 16.21 -1.40 -19.28
N ALA A 140 14.97 -1.49 -19.79
CA ALA A 140 14.33 -0.38 -20.48
C ALA A 140 14.07 0.82 -19.53
N GLY A 141 13.61 0.56 -18.31
CA GLY A 141 13.37 1.58 -17.28
C GLY A 141 14.65 2.31 -16.87
N ILE A 142 15.77 1.58 -16.74
CA ILE A 142 17.12 2.15 -16.55
C ILE A 142 17.50 3.09 -17.71
N TRP A 143 17.24 2.69 -18.95
CA TRP A 143 17.56 3.47 -20.14
C TRP A 143 16.74 4.77 -20.20
N PHE A 144 15.41 4.68 -20.02
CA PHE A 144 14.50 5.82 -20.01
C PHE A 144 14.52 6.62 -18.69
N SER A 145 15.43 6.33 -17.77
CA SER A 145 15.66 7.15 -16.57
C SER A 145 16.53 8.39 -16.83
N LYS A 146 16.91 8.64 -18.08
CA LYS A 146 17.69 9.79 -18.51
C LYS A 146 17.16 10.36 -19.82
N ASP A 147 17.24 11.68 -19.94
CA ASP A 147 17.00 12.36 -21.21
C ASP A 147 18.24 12.37 -22.13
N ARG A 148 18.10 12.99 -23.31
CA ARG A 148 19.16 13.13 -24.32
C ARG A 148 20.42 13.84 -23.78
N ASP A 149 20.27 14.74 -22.82
CA ASP A 149 21.36 15.51 -22.21
C ASP A 149 21.97 14.79 -20.99
N GLY A 150 21.47 13.59 -20.67
CA GLY A 150 21.89 12.78 -19.53
C GLY A 150 21.29 13.22 -18.19
N ARG A 151 20.33 14.16 -18.19
CA ARG A 151 19.63 14.62 -16.97
C ARG A 151 18.65 13.55 -16.49
N PRO A 152 18.34 13.50 -15.18
CA PRO A 152 17.39 12.52 -14.63
C PRO A 152 15.98 12.70 -15.22
N GLN A 153 15.37 11.60 -15.65
CA GLN A 153 14.01 11.59 -16.21
C GLN A 153 13.16 10.54 -15.47
N ARG A 154 11.93 10.92 -15.09
CA ARG A 154 10.91 9.98 -14.57
C ARG A 154 10.37 9.17 -15.76
N ASN A 155 9.96 7.93 -15.53
CA ASN A 155 9.30 7.13 -16.56
C ASN A 155 8.27 6.16 -15.95
N PHE A 156 7.35 5.66 -16.77
CA PHE A 156 6.21 4.86 -16.32
C PHE A 156 6.54 3.37 -16.08
N ILE A 157 7.75 2.92 -16.42
CA ILE A 157 8.04 1.49 -16.64
C ILE A 157 7.95 0.66 -15.35
N PRO A 158 8.50 1.07 -14.18
CA PRO A 158 8.29 0.33 -12.93
C PRO A 158 6.81 0.15 -12.57
N GLY A 159 5.97 1.17 -12.77
CA GLY A 159 4.53 1.08 -12.57
C GLY A 159 3.87 0.08 -13.55
N PHE A 160 4.32 0.07 -14.80
CA PHE A 160 3.81 -0.86 -15.82
C PHE A 160 4.20 -2.32 -15.55
N VAL A 161 5.40 -2.58 -15.01
CA VAL A 161 5.80 -3.93 -14.58
C VAL A 161 4.90 -4.45 -13.48
N LEU A 162 4.57 -3.62 -12.48
CA LEU A 162 3.63 -3.99 -11.42
C LEU A 162 2.21 -4.20 -11.96
N LEU A 163 1.77 -3.40 -12.93
CA LEU A 163 0.49 -3.58 -13.62
C LEU A 163 0.42 -4.94 -14.33
N MET A 164 1.43 -5.28 -15.14
CA MET A 164 1.51 -6.59 -15.82
C MET A 164 1.61 -7.76 -14.83
N THR A 165 2.35 -7.59 -13.74
CA THR A 165 2.47 -8.59 -12.67
C THR A 165 1.13 -8.82 -12.00
N GLY A 166 0.41 -7.76 -11.64
CA GLY A 166 -0.92 -7.87 -11.03
C GLY A 166 -1.95 -8.54 -11.95
N TRP A 167 -1.89 -8.27 -13.25
CA TRP A 167 -2.72 -8.97 -14.24
C TRP A 167 -2.38 -10.47 -14.33
N ALA A 168 -1.09 -10.82 -14.41
CA ALA A 168 -0.67 -12.22 -14.47
C ALA A 168 -1.07 -12.98 -13.19
N MET A 169 -0.90 -12.35 -12.02
CA MET A 169 -1.22 -12.96 -10.73
C MET A 169 -2.73 -13.02 -10.45
N SER A 170 -3.56 -12.12 -11.02
CA SER A 170 -5.02 -12.25 -10.91
C SER A 170 -5.60 -13.42 -11.72
N ALA A 171 -4.86 -13.90 -12.72
CA ALA A 171 -5.17 -15.08 -13.52
C ALA A 171 -4.35 -16.33 -13.12
N HIS A 172 -3.58 -16.26 -12.02
CA HIS A 172 -2.75 -17.37 -11.55
C HIS A 172 -3.62 -18.46 -10.91
N THR A 173 -3.48 -19.70 -11.38
CA THR A 173 -4.24 -20.85 -10.90
C THR A 173 -3.74 -21.32 -9.54
N GLN A 174 -4.66 -21.58 -8.62
CA GLN A 174 -4.39 -22.11 -7.28
C GLN A 174 -5.27 -23.32 -7.02
N GLU A 175 -4.79 -24.27 -6.21
CA GLU A 175 -5.55 -25.48 -5.88
C GLU A 175 -6.67 -25.20 -4.87
N HIS A 176 -6.43 -24.32 -3.90
CA HIS A 176 -7.44 -23.94 -2.91
C HIS A 176 -8.32 -22.75 -3.38
N PRO A 177 -9.67 -22.85 -3.38
CA PRO A 177 -10.56 -21.81 -3.92
C PRO A 177 -10.43 -20.44 -3.24
N ILE A 178 -10.26 -20.41 -1.91
CA ILE A 178 -10.06 -19.15 -1.17
C ILE A 178 -8.67 -18.54 -1.49
N SER A 179 -7.66 -19.38 -1.80
CA SER A 179 -6.36 -18.90 -2.29
C SER A 179 -6.50 -18.23 -3.65
N ALA A 180 -7.24 -18.86 -4.59
CA ALA A 180 -7.49 -18.29 -5.92
C ALA A 180 -8.17 -16.91 -5.83
N GLN A 181 -9.22 -16.78 -5.00
CA GLN A 181 -9.90 -15.49 -4.78
C GLN A 181 -8.98 -14.44 -4.15
N SER A 182 -8.16 -14.84 -3.17
CA SER A 182 -7.18 -13.95 -2.53
C SER A 182 -6.10 -13.48 -3.52
N HIS A 183 -5.60 -14.38 -4.37
CA HIS A 183 -4.67 -14.06 -5.46
C HIS A 183 -5.30 -13.14 -6.52
N THR A 184 -6.57 -13.34 -6.88
CA THR A 184 -7.32 -12.43 -7.76
C THR A 184 -7.36 -11.02 -7.19
N VAL A 185 -7.70 -10.86 -5.91
CA VAL A 185 -7.75 -9.54 -5.26
C VAL A 185 -6.35 -8.93 -5.09
N PHE A 186 -5.34 -9.71 -4.69
CA PHE A 186 -3.93 -9.29 -4.71
C PHE A 186 -3.53 -8.73 -6.09
N GLY A 187 -3.84 -9.46 -7.16
CA GLY A 187 -3.53 -9.04 -8.53
C GLY A 187 -4.20 -7.73 -8.90
N TYR A 188 -5.48 -7.54 -8.55
CA TYR A 188 -6.19 -6.26 -8.74
C TYR A 188 -5.59 -5.12 -7.90
N THR A 189 -5.19 -5.37 -6.66
CA THR A 189 -4.49 -4.38 -5.82
C THR A 189 -3.16 -3.96 -6.45
N LEU A 190 -2.39 -4.91 -6.97
CA LEU A 190 -1.10 -4.67 -7.62
C LEU A 190 -1.23 -3.98 -8.99
N MET A 191 -2.28 -4.30 -9.75
CA MET A 191 -2.70 -3.50 -10.91
C MET A 191 -3.02 -2.06 -10.50
N GLY A 192 -3.72 -1.89 -9.37
CA GLY A 192 -3.98 -0.59 -8.75
C GLY A 192 -2.70 0.19 -8.42
N VAL A 193 -1.68 -0.46 -7.83
CA VAL A 193 -0.34 0.15 -7.63
C VAL A 193 0.20 0.66 -8.96
N GLY A 194 0.23 -0.19 -10.00
CA GLY A 194 0.78 0.15 -11.29
C GLY A 194 0.07 1.34 -11.95
N ILE A 195 -1.26 1.28 -12.05
CA ILE A 195 -2.10 2.34 -12.62
C ILE A 195 -1.92 3.66 -11.85
N THR A 196 -2.04 3.63 -10.52
CA THR A 196 -1.96 4.85 -9.71
C THR A 196 -0.55 5.45 -9.71
N ARG A 197 0.51 4.63 -9.79
CA ARG A 197 1.88 5.16 -9.92
C ARG A 197 2.15 5.79 -11.28
N ILE A 198 1.59 5.26 -12.37
CA ILE A 198 1.62 5.91 -13.69
C ILE A 198 0.87 7.25 -13.64
N ILE A 199 -0.32 7.30 -13.03
CA ILE A 199 -1.10 8.54 -12.87
C ILE A 199 -0.33 9.58 -12.05
N GLU A 200 0.32 9.17 -10.95
CA GLU A 200 1.13 10.06 -10.12
C GLU A 200 2.27 10.69 -10.91
N ILE A 201 3.05 9.87 -11.62
CA ILE A 201 4.22 10.33 -12.39
C ILE A 201 3.77 11.31 -13.49
N SER A 202 2.83 10.90 -14.34
CA SER A 202 2.46 11.66 -15.54
C SER A 202 1.55 12.86 -15.27
N PHE A 203 0.65 12.81 -14.28
CA PHE A 203 -0.37 13.86 -14.09
C PHE A 203 -0.19 14.69 -12.81
N VAL A 204 0.13 14.04 -11.68
CA VAL A 204 0.30 14.74 -10.38
C VAL A 204 1.64 15.44 -10.32
N LEU A 205 2.73 14.70 -10.55
CA LEU A 205 4.09 15.23 -10.55
C LEU A 205 4.44 15.89 -11.90
N ARG A 206 3.92 15.36 -13.01
CA ARG A 206 4.25 15.77 -14.40
C ARG A 206 5.76 15.64 -14.65
N ASP A 207 6.26 14.43 -14.41
CA ASP A 207 7.67 14.03 -14.52
C ASP A 207 8.67 14.84 -13.65
N ARG A 208 8.19 15.65 -12.71
CA ARG A 208 9.03 16.30 -11.70
C ARG A 208 9.40 15.33 -10.58
N VAL A 209 10.46 15.65 -9.81
CA VAL A 209 10.87 14.82 -8.67
C VAL A 209 9.81 14.86 -7.56
N GLY A 210 9.34 16.07 -7.21
CA GLY A 210 8.28 16.32 -6.24
C GLY A 210 7.50 17.60 -6.56
N LEU A 211 6.50 17.95 -5.75
CA LEU A 211 5.61 19.10 -5.99
C LEU A 211 6.19 20.47 -5.58
N SER A 212 7.21 20.49 -4.73
CA SER A 212 7.78 21.67 -4.09
C SER A 212 9.31 21.59 -4.03
N GLU A 213 10.01 22.72 -4.03
CA GLU A 213 11.47 22.71 -3.99
C GLU A 213 12.06 22.29 -2.63
N ASP A 214 11.37 22.54 -1.52
CA ASP A 214 11.77 22.04 -0.19
C ASP A 214 11.44 20.56 0.03
N GLY A 215 10.59 19.97 -0.83
CA GLY A 215 10.14 18.58 -0.75
C GLY A 215 9.01 18.35 0.27
N ARG A 216 8.39 19.40 0.82
CA ARG A 216 7.36 19.29 1.89
C ARG A 216 5.93 19.26 1.38
N ALA A 217 5.64 19.84 0.21
CA ALA A 217 4.32 19.73 -0.39
C ALA A 217 4.12 18.33 -0.99
N ILE A 218 3.09 17.64 -0.50
CA ILE A 218 2.70 16.27 -0.88
C ILE A 218 1.21 16.30 -1.25
N SER A 219 0.86 15.66 -2.37
CA SER A 219 -0.55 15.42 -2.72
C SER A 219 -1.05 14.14 -2.06
N SER A 220 -2.29 14.14 -1.56
CA SER A 220 -2.94 12.94 -1.00
C SER A 220 -2.87 11.74 -1.95
N PHE A 221 -2.96 11.99 -3.27
CA PHE A 221 -2.87 10.96 -4.31
C PHE A 221 -1.56 10.15 -4.26
N GLN A 222 -0.46 10.75 -3.82
CA GLN A 222 0.85 10.08 -3.78
C GLN A 222 0.93 8.97 -2.72
N TYR A 223 0.02 8.97 -1.73
CA TYR A 223 -0.09 7.89 -0.76
C TYR A 223 -0.83 6.67 -1.31
N ILE A 224 -1.62 6.79 -2.39
CA ILE A 224 -2.42 5.69 -2.94
C ILE A 224 -1.54 4.53 -3.43
N PRO A 225 -0.58 4.70 -4.36
CA PRO A 225 0.27 3.59 -4.80
C PRO A 225 1.14 3.03 -3.66
N ILE A 226 1.47 3.87 -2.67
CA ILE A 226 2.24 3.46 -1.48
C ILE A 226 1.38 2.53 -0.62
N PHE A 227 0.18 2.94 -0.23
CA PHE A 227 -0.74 2.12 0.56
C PHE A 227 -1.09 0.80 -0.15
N LEU A 228 -1.35 0.85 -1.46
CA LEU A 228 -1.65 -0.34 -2.24
C LEU A 228 -0.47 -1.34 -2.28
N LEU A 229 0.78 -0.91 -2.09
CA LEU A 229 1.92 -1.83 -1.92
C LEU A 229 1.92 -2.53 -0.54
N TYR A 230 1.57 -1.83 0.54
CA TYR A 230 1.36 -2.49 1.84
C TYR A 230 0.22 -3.51 1.74
N ALA A 231 -0.91 -3.12 1.13
CA ALA A 231 -2.05 -4.01 0.93
C ALA A 231 -1.69 -5.22 0.07
N SER A 232 -1.03 -5.03 -1.08
CA SER A 232 -0.56 -6.12 -1.95
C SER A 232 0.36 -7.08 -1.18
N GLY A 233 1.26 -6.55 -0.34
CA GLY A 233 2.15 -7.38 0.45
C GLY A 233 1.46 -8.21 1.53
N PHE A 234 0.50 -7.65 2.27
CA PHE A 234 -0.29 -8.42 3.23
C PHE A 234 -1.23 -9.43 2.55
N LEU A 235 -1.84 -9.07 1.42
CA LEU A 235 -2.64 -10.00 0.60
C LEU A 235 -1.80 -11.19 0.12
N PHE A 236 -0.57 -10.94 -0.36
CA PHE A 236 0.32 -12.00 -0.83
C PHE A 236 0.95 -12.83 0.31
N MET A 237 1.23 -12.26 1.48
CA MET A 237 1.60 -13.07 2.65
C MET A 237 0.42 -13.95 3.11
N GLY A 238 -0.79 -13.39 3.05
CA GLY A 238 -1.99 -14.03 3.53
C GLY A 238 -2.57 -15.12 2.62
N SER A 239 -2.09 -15.28 1.38
CA SER A 239 -2.61 -16.28 0.43
C SER A 239 -1.85 -17.62 0.43
N ASN A 240 -1.01 -17.88 1.44
CA ASN A 240 -0.32 -19.17 1.61
C ASN A 240 -1.31 -20.32 1.86
N GLU A 241 -1.07 -21.48 1.23
CA GLU A 241 -1.86 -22.71 1.32
C GLU A 241 -2.35 -23.04 2.74
N GLU A 242 -1.44 -23.35 3.66
CA GLU A 242 -1.74 -23.73 5.05
C GLU A 242 -2.55 -22.64 5.81
N GLN A 243 -2.41 -21.36 5.41
CA GLN A 243 -3.17 -20.26 6.01
C GLN A 243 -4.59 -20.18 5.41
N MET A 244 -4.78 -20.60 4.17
CA MET A 244 -6.10 -20.69 3.53
C MET A 244 -6.90 -21.87 4.06
N ASP A 245 -6.25 -22.98 4.41
CA ASP A 245 -6.88 -24.11 5.09
C ASP A 245 -7.46 -23.67 6.45
N LEU A 246 -6.65 -23.03 7.30
CA LEU A 246 -7.08 -22.47 8.59
C LEU A 246 -8.25 -21.47 8.46
N VAL A 247 -8.24 -20.63 7.42
CA VAL A 247 -9.36 -19.71 7.14
C VAL A 247 -10.61 -20.48 6.71
N SER A 248 -10.47 -21.52 5.87
CA SER A 248 -11.60 -22.34 5.43
C SER A 248 -12.29 -23.07 6.59
N GLU A 249 -11.51 -23.56 7.57
CA GLU A 249 -12.02 -24.22 8.77
C GLU A 249 -12.68 -23.26 9.77
N SER A 250 -12.31 -21.97 9.73
CA SER A 250 -12.85 -20.95 10.65
C SER A 250 -14.29 -20.51 10.35
N GLY A 251 -14.85 -20.89 9.20
CA GLY A 251 -16.16 -20.44 8.72
C GLY A 251 -16.18 -18.97 8.24
N MET A 252 -15.02 -18.30 8.20
CA MET A 252 -14.87 -16.94 7.69
C MET A 252 -14.95 -16.93 6.16
N ASP A 253 -15.67 -15.95 5.61
CA ASP A 253 -15.72 -15.76 4.17
C ASP A 253 -14.48 -15.00 3.65
N HIS A 254 -14.19 -15.16 2.35
CA HIS A 254 -13.04 -14.52 1.74
C HIS A 254 -13.07 -12.98 1.82
N VAL A 255 -14.25 -12.34 1.85
CA VAL A 255 -14.36 -10.87 1.93
C VAL A 255 -13.95 -10.36 3.30
N ALA A 256 -14.47 -10.93 4.39
CA ALA A 256 -14.07 -10.57 5.75
C ALA A 256 -12.56 -10.78 5.96
N TYR A 257 -12.03 -11.90 5.46
CA TYR A 257 -10.60 -12.20 5.52
C TYR A 257 -9.74 -11.15 4.78
N ILE A 258 -10.13 -10.79 3.55
CA ILE A 258 -9.46 -9.75 2.76
C ILE A 258 -9.50 -8.39 3.48
N LEU A 259 -10.63 -8.01 4.09
CA LEU A 259 -10.76 -6.75 4.84
C LEU A 259 -9.86 -6.71 6.10
N ILE A 260 -9.63 -7.86 6.75
CA ILE A 260 -8.63 -7.98 7.83
C ILE A 260 -7.22 -7.70 7.29
N LEU A 261 -6.83 -8.27 6.16
CA LEU A 261 -5.51 -8.02 5.55
C LEU A 261 -5.32 -6.54 5.12
N TYR A 262 -6.37 -5.90 4.59
CA TYR A 262 -6.36 -4.46 4.33
C TYR A 262 -6.25 -3.61 5.62
N SER A 263 -6.86 -4.06 6.72
CA SER A 263 -6.76 -3.39 8.02
C SER A 263 -5.35 -3.48 8.61
N LEU A 264 -4.70 -4.64 8.50
CA LEU A 264 -3.27 -4.81 8.83
C LEU A 264 -2.37 -3.90 7.98
N ALA A 265 -2.67 -3.76 6.68
CA ALA A 265 -1.97 -2.84 5.79
C ALA A 265 -2.13 -1.38 6.23
N PHE A 266 -3.33 -0.94 6.63
CA PHE A 266 -3.56 0.40 7.17
C PHE A 266 -2.81 0.63 8.48
N MET A 267 -2.82 -0.33 9.40
CA MET A 267 -2.07 -0.24 10.66
C MET A 267 -0.57 -0.11 10.42
N ALA A 268 0.00 -0.93 9.52
CA ALA A 268 1.42 -0.86 9.17
C ALA A 268 1.79 0.46 8.48
N PHE A 269 0.97 0.91 7.51
CA PHE A 269 1.15 2.17 6.81
C PHE A 269 1.08 3.38 7.75
N LEU A 270 0.13 3.40 8.69
CA LEU A 270 0.02 4.41 9.74
C LEU A 270 1.27 4.39 10.64
N PHE A 271 1.65 3.22 11.15
CA PHE A 271 2.79 3.07 12.06
C PHE A 271 4.10 3.57 11.44
N VAL A 272 4.39 3.19 10.19
CA VAL A 272 5.58 3.66 9.47
C VAL A 272 5.51 5.17 9.21
N SER A 273 4.35 5.69 8.81
CA SER A 273 4.15 7.13 8.59
C SER A 273 4.37 7.94 9.88
N MET A 274 3.91 7.43 11.03
CA MET A 274 4.17 8.02 12.35
C MET A 274 5.65 8.00 12.68
N LEU A 275 6.35 6.87 12.51
CA LEU A 275 7.80 6.77 12.78
C LEU A 275 8.63 7.73 11.93
N VAL A 276 8.33 7.84 10.63
CA VAL A 276 9.03 8.78 9.74
C VAL A 276 8.73 10.23 10.10
N SER A 277 7.48 10.54 10.47
CA SER A 277 7.09 11.89 10.93
C SER A 277 7.77 12.27 12.25
N VAL A 278 7.89 11.34 13.20
CA VAL A 278 8.62 11.57 14.46
C VAL A 278 10.11 11.79 14.19
N TYR A 279 10.70 11.03 13.25
CA TYR A 279 12.08 11.22 12.83
C TYR A 279 12.33 12.59 12.18
N ASP A 280 11.48 13.03 11.25
CA ASP A 280 11.62 14.33 10.58
C ASP A 280 11.54 15.49 11.58
N ASN A 281 10.52 15.50 12.44
CA ASN A 281 10.35 16.51 13.50
C ASN A 281 11.56 16.54 14.47
N ALA A 282 12.15 15.38 14.80
CA ALA A 282 13.33 15.31 15.65
C ALA A 282 14.61 15.83 14.97
N MET A 283 14.69 15.78 13.63
CA MET A 283 15.82 16.28 12.84
C MET A 283 15.68 17.76 12.44
N ALA A 284 14.47 18.32 12.47
CA ALA A 284 14.17 19.71 12.09
C ALA A 284 13.58 20.56 13.24
N PRO A 285 14.27 20.74 14.40
CA PRO A 285 13.76 21.43 15.60
C PRO A 285 13.67 22.97 15.47
N GLY A 286 13.37 23.49 14.27
CA GLY A 286 13.35 24.92 13.97
C GLY A 286 12.80 25.27 12.59
N SER A 287 11.84 24.49 12.07
CA SER A 287 11.02 24.98 10.96
C SER A 287 10.37 26.30 11.39
N PRO A 288 10.37 27.37 10.56
CA PRO A 288 9.61 28.57 10.89
C PRO A 288 8.15 28.19 11.13
N ASP A 289 7.49 28.94 12.01
CA ASP A 289 6.06 28.79 12.28
C ASP A 289 5.31 28.67 10.97
N LYS A 290 4.34 27.76 10.92
CA LYS A 290 3.38 27.73 9.82
C LYS A 290 2.59 29.04 9.90
N GLU A 291 3.00 30.03 9.11
CA GLU A 291 2.10 31.06 8.63
C GLU A 291 0.98 30.33 7.90
N LEU A 292 -0.10 30.08 8.63
CA LEU A 292 -1.35 29.58 8.08
C LEU A 292 -1.77 30.62 7.03
N PRO A 293 -1.94 30.24 5.75
CA PRO A 293 -2.45 31.18 4.77
C PRO A 293 -3.78 31.74 5.28
N GLU A 294 -3.91 33.07 5.30
CA GLU A 294 -5.08 33.77 5.86
C GLU A 294 -6.36 33.26 5.19
N GLY A 295 -7.05 32.34 5.86
CA GLY A 295 -7.98 31.43 5.22
C GLY A 295 -9.03 30.89 6.19
N ARG A 296 -9.81 31.80 6.78
CA ARG A 296 -11.03 31.50 7.56
C ARG A 296 -10.86 30.44 8.66
N LEU A 297 -9.95 30.69 9.61
CA LEU A 297 -10.20 30.25 10.98
C LEU A 297 -11.05 31.32 11.67
N GLY A 298 -12.26 30.95 12.09
CA GLY A 298 -13.16 31.84 12.84
C GLY A 298 -12.56 32.27 14.19
N PRO A 299 -13.12 33.31 14.85
CA PRO A 299 -12.49 33.90 16.03
C PRO A 299 -12.24 32.88 17.14
N ARG A 300 -10.97 32.70 17.51
CA ARG A 300 -10.60 31.99 18.73
C ARG A 300 -10.96 32.88 19.92
N LEU A 301 -12.08 32.58 20.57
CA LEU A 301 -12.43 33.09 21.89
C LEU A 301 -12.12 32.03 22.96
N ASN A 302 -11.75 32.51 24.14
CA ASN A 302 -11.29 31.72 25.28
C ASN A 302 -12.13 30.47 25.58
N GLY A 303 -11.44 29.35 25.84
CA GLY A 303 -11.90 28.29 26.75
C GLY A 303 -13.13 27.49 26.32
N GLY A 304 -12.90 26.36 25.65
CA GLY A 304 -13.93 25.36 25.39
C GLY A 304 -13.69 24.63 24.08
N VAL A 305 -13.48 23.32 24.14
CA VAL A 305 -13.52 22.46 22.95
C VAL A 305 -14.99 22.30 22.56
N PRO A 306 -15.42 22.70 21.36
CA PRO A 306 -16.73 22.32 20.85
C PRO A 306 -16.63 20.84 20.46
N VAL A 307 -17.04 19.95 21.36
CA VAL A 307 -17.40 18.58 20.97
C VAL A 307 -18.59 18.73 20.03
N ARG A 308 -18.41 18.34 18.77
CA ARG A 308 -19.47 18.42 17.77
C ARG A 308 -19.58 17.09 17.04
N ASP A 309 -20.74 16.46 17.25
CA ASP A 309 -21.40 15.52 16.34
C ASP A 309 -20.61 14.22 16.05
N ALA A 310 -20.26 13.49 17.12
CA ALA A 310 -19.74 12.11 17.07
C ALA A 310 -20.78 11.05 17.50
N GLN A 311 -22.08 11.37 17.40
CA GLN A 311 -23.18 10.54 17.93
C GLN A 311 -24.30 10.25 16.91
N GLU A 312 -24.10 10.56 15.62
CA GLU A 312 -25.14 10.47 14.58
C GLU A 312 -24.76 9.49 13.44
N PHE A 313 -23.91 8.48 13.73
CA PHE A 313 -23.42 7.52 12.73
C PHE A 313 -23.35 6.06 13.22
N GLU A 314 -24.15 5.68 14.21
CA GLU A 314 -24.33 4.28 14.62
C GLU A 314 -25.82 3.89 14.58
N LEU A 315 -26.10 2.75 13.91
CA LEU A 315 -27.33 1.95 13.99
C LEU A 315 -28.62 2.53 13.37
N GLU A 316 -28.60 2.77 12.06
CA GLU A 316 -29.81 2.71 11.22
C GLU A 316 -29.64 1.58 10.18
N GLY A 317 -30.02 0.35 10.54
CA GLY A 317 -29.92 -0.80 9.61
C GLY A 317 -29.85 -2.22 10.19
N LEU A 318 -29.79 -2.42 11.53
CA LEU A 318 -29.83 -3.75 12.15
C LEU A 318 -30.70 -3.75 13.42
N MET A 319 -31.60 -4.73 13.47
CA MET A 319 -32.61 -5.08 14.51
C MET A 319 -34.05 -4.60 14.29
N SER A 320 -34.82 -5.36 13.52
CA SER A 320 -36.12 -5.92 13.95
C SER A 320 -36.69 -6.86 12.88
N ASP A 321 -36.34 -8.14 13.00
CA ASP A 321 -37.28 -9.21 12.64
C ASP A 321 -37.85 -9.75 13.97
N ASP A 322 -39.19 -9.86 14.01
CA ASP A 322 -40.02 -10.82 14.75
C ASP A 322 -41.26 -10.19 15.45
N ASP A 323 -42.40 -10.63 14.92
CA ASP A 323 -43.68 -10.97 15.56
C ASP A 323 -44.75 -9.94 16.04
N ASP A 324 -45.97 -10.34 15.66
CA ASP A 324 -47.29 -10.23 16.32
C ASP A 324 -48.36 -9.19 15.90
N ASP A 325 -49.59 -9.74 15.83
CA ASP A 325 -50.89 -9.15 15.49
C ASP A 325 -51.36 -8.04 16.46
N ASP A 326 -52.08 -7.02 15.96
CA ASP A 326 -53.56 -6.95 16.10
C ASP A 326 -54.18 -5.68 15.48
N THR A 327 -55.48 -5.75 15.14
CA THR A 327 -56.33 -4.59 14.73
C THR A 327 -57.29 -4.20 15.89
N PRO A 328 -58.23 -3.20 15.84
CA PRO A 328 -58.74 -2.41 14.71
C PRO A 328 -59.05 -0.88 14.94
N GLY A 329 -58.99 -0.12 13.84
CA GLY A 329 -60.13 0.71 13.35
C GLY A 329 -60.44 2.10 13.94
N ASN A 330 -60.71 3.06 13.04
CA ASN A 330 -61.79 4.05 13.23
C ASN A 330 -62.41 4.48 11.87
N LYS A 331 -63.71 4.83 11.85
CA LYS A 331 -64.51 5.12 10.64
C LYS A 331 -64.68 6.63 10.44
N GLY A 332 -64.45 7.18 9.25
CA GLY A 332 -65.50 7.48 8.24
C GLY A 332 -65.78 9.01 8.17
N PRO A 333 -66.73 9.51 7.35
CA PRO A 333 -67.47 8.89 6.24
C PRO A 333 -67.29 9.65 4.88
N ALA A 334 -67.99 9.23 3.82
CA ALA A 334 -67.92 9.75 2.44
C ALA A 334 -69.26 10.37 1.94
N SER A 335 -69.35 10.67 0.62
CA SER A 335 -70.48 11.29 -0.15
C SER A 335 -70.56 12.84 -0.06
N LEU A 336 -70.98 13.69 -1.03
CA LEU A 336 -71.73 13.65 -2.33
C LEU A 336 -71.19 14.82 -3.25
N ASP A 337 -71.45 15.03 -4.55
CA ASP A 337 -71.94 14.19 -5.68
C ASP A 337 -71.63 14.82 -7.09
N THR A 338 -71.41 13.94 -8.08
CA THR A 338 -71.59 13.91 -9.58
C THR A 338 -71.87 15.22 -10.46
N PRO A 339 -72.26 15.18 -11.79
CA PRO A 339 -71.40 15.78 -12.85
C PRO A 339 -72.11 16.66 -13.95
N ASN A 340 -71.36 17.12 -14.98
CA ASN A 340 -71.73 17.28 -16.44
C ASN A 340 -71.23 18.56 -17.18
N GLY A 341 -71.11 18.47 -18.51
CA GLY A 341 -70.90 19.57 -19.50
C GLY A 341 -69.50 19.59 -20.14
N GLU A 342 -69.26 19.25 -21.42
CA GLU A 342 -69.50 20.03 -22.67
C GLU A 342 -68.59 21.29 -22.81
N GLU A 343 -68.02 21.68 -23.96
CA GLU A 343 -67.76 21.07 -25.27
C GLU A 343 -66.58 21.84 -25.99
N LYS A 344 -65.85 21.18 -26.90
CA LYS A 344 -64.91 21.66 -27.98
C LYS A 344 -64.49 23.15 -28.08
N ALA A 345 -63.17 23.33 -28.27
CA ALA A 345 -62.46 24.00 -29.40
C ALA A 345 -61.11 24.57 -28.89
N GLY A 346 -59.98 24.61 -29.62
CA GLY A 346 -59.68 24.31 -31.02
C GLY A 346 -58.60 25.28 -31.55
N ASN A 347 -57.79 24.84 -32.52
CA ASN A 347 -56.82 25.62 -33.33
C ASN A 347 -55.39 25.84 -32.77
N GLY A 348 -54.39 25.97 -33.67
CA GLY A 348 -53.06 26.51 -33.33
C GLY A 348 -51.82 25.79 -33.88
N ASN A 349 -51.77 25.46 -35.18
CA ASN A 349 -50.57 24.92 -35.84
C ASN A 349 -49.53 26.02 -36.13
N ALA A 350 -48.21 25.79 -35.96
CA ALA A 350 -47.17 26.17 -36.93
C ALA A 350 -45.71 25.90 -36.48
N ARG A 351 -45.06 24.97 -37.21
CA ARG A 351 -43.64 24.92 -37.64
C ARG A 351 -42.52 25.08 -36.62
#